data_AF-A0A6B2QXY6-F1
#
_entry.id   AF-A0A6B2QXY6-F1
#
_cell.length_a   1.000
_cell.length_b   1.000
_cell.length_c   1.000
_cell.angle_alpha   90.00
_cell.angle_beta   90.00
_cell.angle_gamma   90.00
#
_symmetry.space_group_name_H-M   'P 1'
#
loop_
_entity.id
_entity.type
_entity.pdbx_description
1 polymer ?
#
loop_
_entity_poly.entity_id
_entity_poly.type
_entity_poly.pdbx_seq_one_letter_code
_entity_poly.pdbx_strand_id
1 'polypeptide(L)'
;MKLIEVINKDIKRSRTLKAGKTYVIQGEVRVAKSVKLTVQDKVTILIVNGVNKKSSIWRSALIFEQGSSLIAQRMYVKACNSEYKPVKCADNGGLWFLGNFNDASKDGVSVKVNRKNPLSSFNAKMVATYYLGRFDPTQIADATQNDDGEADVDDDIDGFSVLGVGKNEWNISEVRCYYSADDAFDVTNSHIRLDRLEIKLPVEDGMNISSSRVEIHKSLSIDLRKTKVMDRDLFDFETDDGGSFVELYRRCWVRLNGVFGDQVVLSSKDMPKPVTRDDNERFYSFSGQLKSAALVYSIDED
;
A
#
# COMPACT_ATOMS: atom_id res chain seq x y z
N MET A 1 -31.63 -4.64 -6.72
CA MET A 1 -30.32 -4.79 -7.41
C MET A 1 -29.43 -3.63 -6.97
N LYS A 2 -28.20 -3.86 -6.50
CA LYS A 2 -27.27 -2.73 -6.26
C LYS A 2 -26.89 -2.13 -7.61
N LEU A 3 -27.00 -0.81 -7.73
CA LEU A 3 -26.61 -0.12 -8.96
C LEU A 3 -25.09 -0.19 -9.09
N ILE A 4 -24.59 -0.61 -10.25
CA ILE A 4 -23.16 -0.66 -10.57
C ILE A 4 -22.82 0.56 -11.44
N GLU A 5 -21.71 1.25 -11.16
CA GLU A 5 -21.08 2.19 -12.08
C GLU A 5 -19.71 1.66 -12.49
N VAL A 6 -19.44 1.60 -13.78
CA VAL A 6 -18.09 1.34 -14.28
C VAL A 6 -17.42 2.68 -14.56
N ILE A 7 -16.23 2.87 -13.99
CA ILE A 7 -15.32 3.98 -14.23
C ILE A 7 -14.13 3.38 -14.96
N ASN A 8 -14.02 3.67 -16.26
CA ASN A 8 -13.00 3.12 -17.15
C ASN A 8 -12.16 4.19 -17.86
N LYS A 9 -12.22 5.41 -17.33
CA LYS A 9 -11.47 6.57 -17.78
C LYS A 9 -11.10 7.41 -16.57
N ASP A 10 -10.02 8.17 -16.70
CA ASP A 10 -9.58 9.12 -15.69
C ASP A 10 -10.70 10.00 -15.17
N ILE A 11 -10.62 10.27 -13.87
CA ILE A 11 -11.50 11.21 -13.20
C ILE A 11 -10.89 12.60 -13.38
N LYS A 12 -11.26 13.25 -14.50
CA LYS A 12 -10.78 14.60 -14.89
C LYS A 12 -11.59 15.76 -14.33
N ARG A 13 -12.68 15.46 -13.61
CA ARG A 13 -13.54 16.46 -12.95
C ARG A 13 -13.93 15.96 -11.57
N SER A 14 -13.99 16.89 -10.63
CA SER A 14 -14.35 16.58 -9.25
C SER A 14 -15.73 15.93 -9.19
N ARG A 15 -15.83 14.82 -8.46
CA ARG A 15 -17.04 14.01 -8.41
C ARG A 15 -17.22 13.36 -7.05
N THR A 16 -18.46 12.98 -6.78
CA THR A 16 -18.83 12.25 -5.57
C THR A 16 -19.25 10.83 -5.91
N LEU A 17 -18.65 9.85 -5.25
CA LEU A 17 -19.11 8.47 -5.21
C LEU A 17 -20.14 8.35 -4.06
N LYS A 18 -21.40 8.08 -4.39
CA LYS A 18 -22.52 8.06 -3.47
C LYS A 18 -22.68 6.68 -2.80
N ALA A 19 -23.10 6.67 -1.55
CA ALA A 19 -23.49 5.46 -0.84
C ALA A 19 -24.66 4.74 -1.55
N GLY A 20 -24.75 3.43 -1.39
CA GLY A 20 -25.77 2.59 -2.03
C GLY A 20 -25.46 2.18 -3.48
N LYS A 21 -24.40 2.71 -4.08
CA LYS A 21 -23.85 2.29 -5.37
C LYS A 21 -22.54 1.52 -5.19
N THR A 22 -22.29 0.55 -6.06
CA THR A 22 -20.97 -0.07 -6.21
C THR A 22 -20.27 0.57 -7.40
N TYR A 23 -19.05 1.04 -7.19
CA TYR A 23 -18.21 1.59 -8.25
C TYR A 23 -17.17 0.56 -8.66
N VAL A 24 -16.91 0.45 -9.95
CA VAL A 24 -15.96 -0.50 -10.52
C VAL A 24 -14.93 0.29 -11.30
N ILE A 25 -13.66 0.11 -10.96
CA ILE A 25 -12.51 0.61 -11.69
C ILE A 25 -12.13 -0.49 -12.69
N GLN A 26 -12.25 -0.17 -13.97
CA GLN A 26 -11.86 -1.05 -15.07
C GLN A 26 -10.89 -0.30 -15.97
N GLY A 27 -9.60 -0.58 -15.83
CA GLY A 27 -8.55 0.24 -16.38
C GLY A 27 -7.65 0.84 -15.30
N GLU A 28 -6.56 1.46 -15.72
CA GLU A 28 -5.80 2.37 -14.89
C GLU A 28 -6.52 3.71 -14.85
N VAL A 29 -7.23 3.98 -13.75
CA VAL A 29 -8.05 5.17 -13.59
C VAL A 29 -7.31 6.15 -12.71
N ARG A 30 -6.90 7.27 -13.29
CA ARG A 30 -6.19 8.34 -12.59
C ARG A 30 -7.15 9.43 -12.14
N VAL A 31 -7.12 9.82 -10.87
CA VAL A 31 -7.74 11.05 -10.35
C VAL A 31 -6.78 12.17 -10.64
N ALA A 32 -7.12 13.02 -11.61
CA ALA A 32 -6.18 13.99 -12.15
C ALA A 32 -5.79 15.08 -11.13
N LYS A 33 -4.67 15.76 -11.41
CA LYS A 33 -4.25 16.98 -10.70
C LYS A 33 -5.40 17.99 -10.57
N SER A 34 -5.52 18.59 -9.39
CA SER A 34 -6.58 19.54 -9.01
C SER A 34 -8.01 18.98 -9.05
N VAL A 35 -8.15 17.66 -9.19
CA VAL A 35 -9.44 16.97 -9.12
C VAL A 35 -9.63 16.35 -7.74
N LYS A 36 -10.84 16.53 -7.21
CA LYS A 36 -11.27 15.95 -5.94
C LYS A 36 -12.25 14.80 -6.15
N LEU A 37 -11.89 13.63 -5.66
CA LEU A 37 -12.81 12.51 -5.49
C LEU A 37 -13.35 12.51 -4.06
N THR A 38 -14.65 12.77 -3.93
CA THR A 38 -15.35 12.61 -2.64
C THR A 38 -16.01 11.24 -2.60
N VAL A 39 -15.73 10.45 -1.57
CA VAL A 39 -16.29 9.12 -1.38
C VAL A 39 -17.18 9.14 -0.14
N GLN A 40 -18.48 8.96 -0.33
CA GLN A 40 -19.41 8.90 0.81
C GLN A 40 -19.09 7.73 1.73
N ASP A 41 -19.50 7.84 2.99
CA ASP A 41 -19.22 6.84 4.01
C ASP A 41 -19.72 5.45 3.59
N LYS A 42 -18.87 4.45 3.80
CA LYS A 42 -19.10 3.03 3.50
C LYS A 42 -19.28 2.68 2.01
N VAL A 43 -18.84 3.54 1.10
CA VAL A 43 -18.79 3.18 -0.33
C VAL A 43 -17.80 2.04 -0.55
N THR A 44 -18.18 1.10 -1.43
CA THR A 44 -17.30 0.05 -1.95
C THR A 44 -16.93 0.38 -3.39
N ILE A 45 -15.62 0.42 -3.64
CA ILE A 45 -15.00 0.49 -4.94
C ILE A 45 -14.45 -0.92 -5.23
N LEU A 46 -14.67 -1.42 -6.43
CA LEU A 46 -14.10 -2.67 -6.92
C LEU A 46 -13.03 -2.35 -7.96
N ILE A 47 -11.95 -3.10 -8.00
CA ILE A 47 -10.92 -3.03 -9.04
C ILE A 47 -10.93 -4.36 -9.80
N VAL A 48 -11.06 -4.30 -11.12
CA VAL A 48 -11.16 -5.49 -11.97
C VAL A 48 -9.79 -6.19 -12.05
N ASN A 49 -9.77 -7.47 -11.72
CA ASN A 49 -8.60 -8.33 -11.93
C ASN A 49 -8.37 -8.62 -13.41
N GLY A 50 -7.13 -8.95 -13.74
CA GLY A 50 -6.69 -9.38 -15.06
C GLY A 50 -5.86 -8.34 -15.78
N VAL A 51 -5.19 -8.82 -16.84
CA VAL A 51 -4.31 -8.00 -17.68
C VAL A 51 -5.08 -6.88 -18.37
N ASN A 52 -4.54 -5.68 -18.30
CA ASN A 52 -4.98 -4.51 -19.05
C ASN A 52 -3.78 -3.88 -19.78
N LYS A 53 -3.51 -4.34 -21.01
CA LYS A 53 -2.38 -3.91 -21.84
C LYS A 53 -2.35 -2.41 -22.20
N LYS A 54 -3.41 -1.64 -21.87
CA LYS A 54 -3.47 -0.19 -22.09
C LYS A 54 -3.00 0.62 -20.88
N SER A 55 -2.81 -0.03 -19.74
CA SER A 55 -2.26 0.55 -18.51
C SER A 55 -0.74 0.49 -18.54
N SER A 56 -0.06 1.46 -17.92
CA SER A 56 1.40 1.41 -17.74
C SER A 56 1.82 0.26 -16.82
N ILE A 57 0.98 -0.06 -15.84
CA ILE A 57 1.19 -1.18 -14.88
C ILE A 57 0.46 -2.46 -15.31
N TRP A 58 0.00 -2.53 -16.56
CA TRP A 58 -0.63 -3.71 -17.17
C TRP A 58 -1.84 -4.28 -16.42
N ARG A 59 -2.45 -3.53 -15.50
CA ARG A 59 -3.57 -3.95 -14.65
C ARG A 59 -4.60 -2.83 -14.49
N SER A 60 -5.72 -3.13 -13.83
CA SER A 60 -6.64 -2.07 -13.41
C SER A 60 -6.18 -1.52 -12.06
N ALA A 61 -6.24 -0.20 -11.88
CA ALA A 61 -5.84 0.45 -10.64
C ALA A 61 -6.58 1.76 -10.43
N LEU A 62 -6.67 2.19 -9.17
CA LEU A 62 -7.10 3.54 -8.82
C LEU A 62 -5.90 4.33 -8.35
N ILE A 63 -5.52 5.35 -9.11
CA ILE A 63 -4.34 6.15 -8.84
C ILE A 63 -4.76 7.58 -8.55
N PHE A 64 -4.38 8.11 -7.39
CA PHE A 64 -4.53 9.52 -7.07
C PHE A 64 -3.29 10.28 -7.47
N GLU A 65 -3.34 11.02 -8.59
CA GLU A 65 -2.18 11.75 -9.11
C GLU A 65 -1.68 12.83 -8.16
N GLN A 66 -0.43 13.26 -8.38
CA GLN A 66 0.14 14.42 -7.73
C GLN A 66 -0.77 15.66 -7.88
N GLY A 67 -1.11 16.28 -6.76
CA GLY A 67 -2.01 17.44 -6.66
C GLY A 67 -3.49 17.11 -6.76
N SER A 68 -3.87 15.83 -6.73
CA SER A 68 -5.28 15.39 -6.63
C SER A 68 -5.76 15.38 -5.17
N SER A 69 -7.05 15.09 -4.95
CA SER A 69 -7.57 15.03 -3.58
C SER A 69 -8.58 13.90 -3.37
N LEU A 70 -8.47 13.24 -2.21
CA LEU A 70 -9.45 12.31 -1.66
C LEU A 70 -10.13 12.94 -0.45
N ILE A 71 -11.46 12.87 -0.39
CA ILE A 71 -12.21 13.08 0.84
C ILE A 71 -13.11 11.87 1.08
N ALA A 72 -12.89 11.14 2.16
CA ALA A 72 -13.71 10.00 2.56
C ALA A 72 -13.95 9.97 4.07
N GLN A 73 -14.97 9.24 4.51
CA GLN A 73 -15.00 8.75 5.89
C GLN A 73 -14.41 7.35 5.93
N ARG A 74 -15.23 6.33 5.63
CA ARG A 74 -14.75 4.96 5.44
C ARG A 74 -14.96 4.55 3.99
N MET A 75 -13.91 4.11 3.32
CA MET A 75 -14.00 3.53 1.97
C MET A 75 -13.38 2.14 1.93
N TYR A 76 -13.98 1.27 1.12
CA TYR A 76 -13.53 -0.10 0.92
C TYR A 76 -13.15 -0.29 -0.55
N VAL A 77 -11.98 -0.86 -0.80
CA VAL A 77 -11.51 -1.19 -2.15
C VAL A 77 -11.26 -2.69 -2.21
N LYS A 78 -11.80 -3.38 -3.22
CA LYS A 78 -11.73 -4.85 -3.32
C LYS A 78 -11.48 -5.32 -4.75
N ALA A 79 -10.85 -6.46 -4.94
CA ALA A 79 -10.84 -7.12 -6.24
C ALA A 79 -12.26 -7.53 -6.70
N CYS A 80 -12.46 -7.51 -8.01
CA CYS A 80 -13.58 -8.17 -8.67
C CYS A 80 -13.17 -8.88 -9.96
N ASN A 81 -13.99 -9.82 -10.42
CA ASN A 81 -13.81 -10.46 -11.72
C ASN A 81 -14.37 -9.59 -12.87
N SER A 82 -14.27 -10.09 -14.10
CA SER A 82 -14.81 -9.45 -15.32
C SER A 82 -16.33 -9.26 -15.32
N GLU A 83 -17.06 -9.98 -14.46
CA GLU A 83 -18.51 -9.80 -14.25
C GLU A 83 -18.82 -8.82 -13.11
N TYR A 84 -17.81 -8.12 -12.59
CA TYR A 84 -17.90 -7.15 -11.50
C TYR A 84 -18.39 -7.73 -10.16
N LYS A 85 -18.19 -9.04 -9.96
CA LYS A 85 -18.45 -9.71 -8.68
C LYS A 85 -17.19 -9.67 -7.83
N PRO A 86 -17.27 -9.28 -6.54
CA PRO A 86 -16.12 -9.33 -5.64
C PRO A 86 -15.54 -10.74 -5.56
N VAL A 87 -14.21 -10.84 -5.57
CA VAL A 87 -13.49 -12.12 -5.50
C VAL A 87 -12.48 -12.12 -4.35
N LYS A 88 -11.95 -13.30 -4.04
CA LYS A 88 -10.94 -13.52 -2.98
C LYS A 88 -9.57 -13.88 -3.57
N CYS A 89 -9.27 -13.33 -4.73
CA CYS A 89 -7.97 -13.43 -5.40
C CYS A 89 -7.59 -12.03 -5.87
N ALA A 90 -6.31 -11.75 -5.86
CA ALA A 90 -5.73 -10.48 -6.28
C ALA A 90 -4.95 -10.72 -7.58
N ASP A 91 -5.16 -9.84 -8.56
CA ASP A 91 -4.43 -9.77 -9.83
C ASP A 91 -4.80 -8.42 -10.47
N ASN A 92 -4.53 -7.34 -9.73
CA ASN A 92 -4.84 -5.96 -10.12
C ASN A 92 -3.72 -5.03 -9.67
N GLY A 93 -3.77 -3.78 -10.10
CA GLY A 93 -2.74 -2.81 -9.78
C GLY A 93 -3.03 -1.98 -8.54
N GLY A 94 -3.86 -2.45 -7.61
CA GLY A 94 -3.99 -1.80 -6.29
C GLY A 94 -4.51 -0.35 -6.25
N LEU A 95 -4.16 0.32 -5.16
CA LEU A 95 -4.57 1.68 -4.83
C LEU A 95 -3.33 2.54 -4.55
N TRP A 96 -3.19 3.65 -5.29
CA TRP A 96 -1.99 4.48 -5.24
C TRP A 96 -2.30 5.91 -4.79
N PHE A 97 -1.43 6.45 -3.93
CA PHE A 97 -1.46 7.84 -3.49
C PHE A 97 -0.16 8.54 -3.85
N LEU A 98 -0.23 9.48 -4.80
CA LEU A 98 0.93 10.17 -5.34
C LEU A 98 1.01 11.60 -4.79
N GLY A 99 2.14 11.95 -4.19
CA GLY A 99 2.37 13.24 -3.54
C GLY A 99 3.33 14.15 -4.30
N ASN A 100 3.69 15.25 -3.65
CA ASN A 100 4.62 16.27 -4.15
C ASN A 100 5.73 16.59 -3.14
N PHE A 101 5.98 15.69 -2.19
CA PHE A 101 6.96 15.85 -1.12
C PHE A 101 8.37 15.55 -1.61
N ASN A 102 8.59 14.37 -2.21
CA ASN A 102 9.86 13.94 -2.79
C ASN A 102 9.63 13.27 -4.16
N ASP A 103 10.72 13.12 -4.91
CA ASP A 103 10.74 12.28 -6.12
C ASP A 103 10.60 10.82 -5.67
N ALA A 104 9.84 10.01 -6.38
CA ALA A 104 9.67 8.59 -6.07
C ALA A 104 9.25 7.85 -7.34
N SER A 105 9.62 6.58 -7.47
CA SER A 105 9.24 5.75 -8.61
C SER A 105 9.17 4.28 -8.18
N LYS A 106 8.09 3.59 -8.57
CA LYS A 106 7.91 2.14 -8.43
C LYS A 106 6.95 1.66 -9.53
N ASP A 107 7.15 0.46 -10.08
CA ASP A 107 6.28 -0.20 -11.07
C ASP A 107 5.89 0.67 -12.28
N GLY A 108 6.79 1.53 -12.76
CA GLY A 108 6.49 2.47 -13.84
C GLY A 108 5.52 3.62 -13.45
N VAL A 109 5.21 3.78 -12.17
CA VAL A 109 4.52 4.93 -11.57
C VAL A 109 5.55 5.83 -10.89
N SER A 110 5.68 7.06 -11.36
CA SER A 110 6.65 8.01 -10.82
C SER A 110 6.01 9.34 -10.44
N VAL A 111 6.55 9.98 -9.40
CA VAL A 111 6.31 11.39 -9.07
C VAL A 111 7.63 12.16 -9.10
N LYS A 112 7.52 13.43 -9.50
CA LYS A 112 8.62 14.38 -9.44
C LYS A 112 8.16 15.64 -8.72
N VAL A 113 8.94 16.12 -7.77
CA VAL A 113 8.67 17.33 -7.02
C VAL A 113 8.55 18.50 -7.99
N ASN A 114 7.41 19.16 -7.91
CA ASN A 114 7.14 20.37 -8.64
C ASN A 114 6.48 21.38 -7.73
N ARG A 115 7.26 22.35 -7.25
CA ARG A 115 6.79 23.41 -6.34
C ARG A 115 5.70 24.32 -6.92
N LYS A 116 5.45 24.26 -8.24
CA LYS A 116 4.34 24.98 -8.90
C LYS A 116 3.04 24.17 -8.88
N ASN A 117 3.09 22.87 -8.58
CA ASN A 117 1.91 22.04 -8.46
C ASN A 117 1.28 22.23 -7.07
N PRO A 118 -0.06 22.21 -6.97
CA PRO A 118 -0.70 22.12 -5.67
C PRO A 118 -0.28 20.81 -5.00
N LEU A 119 -0.18 20.85 -3.69
CA LEU A 119 -0.02 19.65 -2.88
C LEU A 119 -1.23 18.73 -3.06
N SER A 120 -1.00 17.43 -3.01
CA SER A 120 -2.07 16.44 -2.86
C SER A 120 -2.80 16.64 -1.53
N SER A 121 -4.03 16.16 -1.43
CA SER A 121 -4.79 16.19 -0.17
C SER A 121 -5.62 14.93 0.02
N PHE A 122 -5.13 14.03 0.87
CA PHE A 122 -5.72 12.73 1.13
C PHE A 122 -6.32 12.69 2.52
N ASN A 123 -7.65 12.80 2.60
CA ASN A 123 -8.36 12.86 3.87
C ASN A 123 -9.36 11.70 3.98
N ALA A 124 -9.13 10.82 4.94
CA ALA A 124 -10.05 9.73 5.23
C ALA A 124 -10.01 9.33 6.71
N LYS A 125 -11.14 8.89 7.26
CA LYS A 125 -11.12 8.23 8.57
C LYS A 125 -10.55 6.81 8.48
N MET A 126 -10.86 6.10 7.39
CA MET A 126 -10.35 4.76 7.13
C MET A 126 -10.40 4.42 5.63
N VAL A 127 -9.33 3.81 5.14
CA VAL A 127 -9.29 3.10 3.86
C VAL A 127 -9.01 1.62 4.14
N ALA A 128 -9.79 0.73 3.55
CA ALA A 128 -9.59 -0.71 3.67
C ALA A 128 -9.51 -1.39 2.31
N THR A 129 -8.42 -2.10 2.05
CA THR A 129 -8.18 -2.87 0.83
C THR A 129 -8.36 -4.38 1.09
N TYR A 130 -8.85 -5.09 0.09
CA TYR A 130 -9.08 -6.54 0.15
C TYR A 130 -8.68 -7.16 -1.18
N TYR A 131 -7.73 -8.10 -1.16
CA TYR A 131 -7.32 -8.83 -2.36
C TYR A 131 -6.87 -7.87 -3.48
N LEU A 132 -5.95 -6.97 -3.17
CA LEU A 132 -5.36 -6.05 -4.16
C LEU A 132 -3.92 -6.43 -4.42
N GLY A 133 -3.35 -5.91 -5.51
CA GLY A 133 -1.99 -6.20 -5.93
C GLY A 133 -1.89 -7.37 -6.90
N ARG A 134 -0.66 -7.71 -7.26
CA ARG A 134 -0.28 -8.75 -8.21
C ARG A 134 0.97 -9.45 -7.71
N PHE A 135 0.91 -10.77 -7.66
CA PHE A 135 2.02 -11.63 -7.32
C PHE A 135 3.11 -11.61 -8.43
N ASP A 136 4.38 -11.79 -8.08
CA ASP A 136 5.49 -11.94 -9.04
C ASP A 136 5.18 -13.06 -10.07
N PRO A 137 5.15 -12.77 -11.38
CA PRO A 137 4.89 -13.79 -12.39
C PRO A 137 5.87 -14.98 -12.33
N THR A 138 7.07 -14.83 -11.76
CA THR A 138 8.09 -15.88 -11.69
C THR A 138 7.78 -17.01 -10.71
N GLN A 139 6.97 -16.82 -9.65
CA GLN A 139 6.51 -17.97 -8.84
C GLN A 139 5.40 -18.79 -9.54
N ILE A 140 4.89 -18.31 -10.68
CA ILE A 140 4.03 -19.08 -11.60
C ILE A 140 4.86 -19.52 -12.81
N ALA A 141 6.02 -20.14 -12.58
CA ALA A 141 6.80 -20.77 -13.65
C ALA A 141 6.17 -22.11 -14.07
N ASP A 142 5.11 -22.00 -14.87
CA ASP A 142 4.75 -22.95 -15.93
C ASP A 142 4.15 -22.16 -17.11
N ALA A 143 4.92 -21.20 -17.68
CA ALA A 143 4.68 -20.62 -19.00
C ALA A 143 5.87 -19.79 -19.52
N THR A 144 6.68 -20.41 -20.39
CA THR A 144 7.40 -19.79 -21.52
C THR A 144 8.16 -18.48 -21.25
N GLN A 145 9.47 -18.61 -21.03
CA GLN A 145 10.45 -17.60 -21.43
C GLN A 145 10.19 -17.22 -22.90
N ASN A 146 9.83 -15.97 -23.15
CA ASN A 146 9.92 -15.39 -24.48
C ASN A 146 11.24 -14.63 -24.55
N ASP A 147 12.09 -15.09 -25.47
CA ASP A 147 13.46 -14.64 -25.76
C ASP A 147 13.54 -13.27 -26.47
N ASP A 148 12.49 -12.45 -26.39
CA ASP A 148 12.42 -11.16 -27.06
C ASP A 148 12.40 -10.07 -25.99
N GLY A 149 13.52 -9.35 -25.84
CA GLY A 149 13.74 -8.29 -24.85
C GLY A 149 12.75 -7.13 -24.91
N GLU A 150 11.51 -7.36 -24.46
CA GLU A 150 10.48 -6.38 -24.16
C GLU A 150 10.52 -6.09 -22.65
N ALA A 151 10.78 -4.82 -22.33
CA ALA A 151 10.75 -4.10 -21.04
C ALA A 151 10.50 -4.90 -19.74
N ASP A 152 11.39 -4.70 -18.75
CA ASP A 152 11.21 -4.95 -17.32
C ASP A 152 9.89 -4.35 -16.79
N VAL A 153 8.77 -5.03 -17.03
CA VAL A 153 7.44 -4.73 -16.45
C VAL A 153 6.98 -5.91 -15.59
N ASP A 154 7.92 -6.79 -15.23
CA ASP A 154 7.66 -8.04 -14.53
C ASP A 154 7.81 -7.94 -13.00
N ASP A 155 8.02 -6.75 -12.45
CA ASP A 155 8.04 -6.53 -11.01
C ASP A 155 6.63 -6.69 -10.41
N ASP A 156 6.55 -7.14 -9.16
CA ASP A 156 5.30 -7.29 -8.41
C ASP A 156 4.49 -5.97 -8.31
N ILE A 157 3.28 -6.02 -7.75
CA ILE A 157 2.46 -4.80 -7.59
C ILE A 157 1.73 -4.87 -6.26
N ASP A 158 1.90 -3.86 -5.42
CA ASP A 158 1.31 -3.86 -4.10
C ASP A 158 -0.21 -3.68 -4.10
N GLY A 159 -0.81 -4.05 -2.97
CA GLY A 159 -2.20 -3.74 -2.70
C GLY A 159 -2.47 -2.26 -2.38
N PHE A 160 -1.48 -1.55 -1.83
CA PHE A 160 -1.61 -0.17 -1.35
C PHE A 160 -0.25 0.53 -1.34
N SER A 161 -0.07 1.55 -2.18
CA SER A 161 1.22 2.23 -2.36
C SER A 161 1.11 3.74 -2.13
N VAL A 162 2.12 4.31 -1.46
CA VAL A 162 2.22 5.74 -1.14
C VAL A 162 3.56 6.28 -1.60
N LEU A 163 3.55 7.14 -2.62
CA LEU A 163 4.77 7.60 -3.30
C LEU A 163 4.93 9.11 -3.17
N GLY A 164 6.06 9.56 -2.61
CA GLY A 164 6.41 10.97 -2.52
C GLY A 164 5.40 11.82 -1.76
N VAL A 165 4.71 11.27 -0.75
CA VAL A 165 3.65 11.96 0.01
C VAL A 165 4.20 12.54 1.31
N GLY A 166 3.92 13.82 1.56
CA GLY A 166 4.35 14.50 2.79
C GLY A 166 3.26 14.57 3.87
N LYS A 167 3.67 14.94 5.08
CA LYS A 167 2.78 15.13 6.24
C LYS A 167 1.60 16.07 6.00
N ASN A 168 1.80 17.08 5.15
CA ASN A 168 0.77 18.08 4.84
C ASN A 168 -0.22 17.60 3.77
N GLU A 169 0.09 16.49 3.09
CA GLU A 169 -0.74 15.88 2.05
C GLU A 169 -1.58 14.73 2.63
N TRP A 170 -1.11 14.12 3.72
CA TRP A 170 -1.71 12.93 4.32
C TRP A 170 -2.51 13.21 5.59
N ASN A 171 -3.80 12.87 5.55
CA ASN A 171 -4.70 12.87 6.70
C ASN A 171 -5.66 11.67 6.65
N ILE A 172 -5.14 10.49 6.25
CA ILE A 172 -5.84 9.23 6.37
C ILE A 172 -5.51 8.65 7.75
N SER A 173 -6.52 8.53 8.62
CA SER A 173 -6.27 8.12 10.01
C SER A 173 -6.01 6.61 10.16
N GLU A 174 -6.63 5.78 9.33
CA GLU A 174 -6.59 4.33 9.46
C GLU A 174 -6.46 3.66 8.10
N VAL A 175 -5.49 2.76 7.99
CA VAL A 175 -5.31 1.90 6.81
C VAL A 175 -5.46 0.44 7.24
N ARG A 176 -6.18 -0.32 6.42
CA ARG A 176 -6.36 -1.76 6.60
C ARG A 176 -6.04 -2.47 5.30
N CYS A 177 -5.05 -3.34 5.32
CA CYS A 177 -4.63 -4.11 4.15
C CYS A 177 -4.84 -5.59 4.41
N TYR A 178 -5.71 -6.22 3.62
CA TYR A 178 -6.06 -7.62 3.82
C TYR A 178 -5.84 -8.42 2.54
N TYR A 179 -5.05 -9.49 2.67
CA TYR A 179 -4.82 -10.47 1.60
C TYR A 179 -4.25 -9.83 0.33
N SER A 180 -3.26 -8.93 0.48
CA SER A 180 -2.52 -8.43 -0.68
C SER A 180 -1.89 -9.58 -1.45
N ALA A 181 -1.79 -9.47 -2.77
CA ALA A 181 -1.13 -10.47 -3.61
C ALA A 181 0.39 -10.41 -3.51
N ASP A 182 0.89 -9.43 -2.80
CA ASP A 182 2.27 -8.97 -2.74
C ASP A 182 2.43 -8.28 -1.36
N ASP A 183 3.20 -7.22 -1.26
CA ASP A 183 3.27 -6.37 -0.07
C ASP A 183 1.92 -5.74 0.28
N ALA A 184 1.66 -5.64 1.59
CA ALA A 184 0.39 -5.10 2.07
C ALA A 184 0.34 -3.58 2.03
N PHE A 185 1.45 -2.92 2.35
CA PHE A 185 1.53 -1.49 2.61
C PHE A 185 2.91 -0.96 2.25
N ASP A 186 3.01 -0.45 1.03
CA ASP A 186 4.25 0.09 0.46
C ASP A 186 4.29 1.63 0.63
N VAL A 187 5.42 2.13 1.10
CA VAL A 187 5.68 3.57 1.25
C VAL A 187 7.07 3.92 0.76
N THR A 188 7.14 4.61 -0.38
CA THR A 188 8.38 5.09 -1.02
C THR A 188 8.54 6.61 -0.88
N ASN A 189 9.72 7.06 -0.45
CA ASN A 189 10.12 8.47 -0.36
C ASN A 189 9.06 9.40 0.28
N SER A 190 8.40 8.94 1.34
CA SER A 190 7.24 9.60 1.92
C SER A 190 7.39 9.84 3.42
N HIS A 191 6.64 10.82 3.93
CA HIS A 191 6.47 11.05 5.37
C HIS A 191 5.00 11.12 5.72
N ILE A 192 4.45 10.03 6.25
CA ILE A 192 3.03 9.93 6.59
C ILE A 192 2.80 9.58 8.05
N ARG A 193 1.57 9.86 8.50
CA ARG A 193 1.11 9.58 9.86
C ARG A 193 -0.23 8.86 9.83
N LEU A 194 -0.33 7.80 10.62
CA LEU A 194 -1.53 7.03 10.86
C LEU A 194 -1.87 7.01 12.36
N ASP A 195 -3.16 6.98 12.67
CA ASP A 195 -3.60 6.53 13.98
C ASP A 195 -3.49 5.00 14.06
N ARG A 196 -3.91 4.28 13.01
CA ARG A 196 -3.95 2.82 13.02
C ARG A 196 -3.55 2.21 11.68
N LEU A 197 -2.79 1.12 11.76
CA LEU A 197 -2.49 0.24 10.63
C LEU A 197 -2.84 -1.19 11.02
N GLU A 198 -3.63 -1.87 10.17
CA GLU A 198 -3.93 -3.29 10.32
C GLU A 198 -3.63 -4.03 9.02
N ILE A 199 -2.71 -4.97 9.08
CA ILE A 199 -2.29 -5.81 7.97
C ILE A 199 -2.61 -7.26 8.31
N LYS A 200 -3.24 -7.98 7.37
CA LYS A 200 -3.49 -9.42 7.52
C LYS A 200 -3.17 -10.17 6.25
N LEU A 201 -2.32 -11.16 6.42
CA LEU A 201 -2.04 -12.21 5.46
C LEU A 201 -1.79 -11.69 4.01
N PRO A 202 -0.93 -10.66 3.80
CA PRO A 202 -0.34 -10.43 2.48
C PRO A 202 0.42 -11.68 2.01
N VAL A 203 0.70 -11.80 0.72
CA VAL A 203 1.50 -12.93 0.23
C VAL A 203 2.96 -12.75 0.65
N GLU A 204 3.48 -11.53 0.51
CA GLU A 204 4.84 -11.11 0.87
C GLU A 204 4.78 -10.26 2.15
N ASP A 205 5.33 -9.06 2.15
CA ASP A 205 5.63 -8.33 3.37
C ASP A 205 4.45 -7.60 3.97
N GLY A 206 4.60 -7.38 5.27
CA GLY A 206 3.67 -6.56 6.03
C GLY A 206 3.78 -5.10 5.61
N MET A 207 4.99 -4.57 5.70
CA MET A 207 5.30 -3.16 5.42
C MET A 207 6.61 -3.12 4.65
N ASN A 208 6.55 -2.67 3.40
CA ASN A 208 7.72 -2.36 2.60
C ASN A 208 7.92 -0.83 2.60
N ILE A 209 9.05 -0.37 3.12
CA ILE A 209 9.31 1.03 3.43
C ILE A 209 10.66 1.44 2.84
N SER A 210 10.64 2.17 1.73
CA SER A 210 11.84 2.67 1.05
C SER A 210 12.01 4.17 1.28
N SER A 211 13.15 4.56 1.87
CA SER A 211 13.53 5.94 2.22
C SER A 211 12.41 6.80 2.81
N SER A 212 11.67 6.22 3.75
CA SER A 212 10.39 6.76 4.21
C SER A 212 10.26 6.83 5.72
N ARG A 213 9.29 7.62 6.18
CA ARG A 213 8.91 7.70 7.60
C ARG A 213 7.41 7.53 7.79
N VAL A 214 7.05 6.48 8.52
CA VAL A 214 5.66 6.16 8.90
C VAL A 214 5.49 6.29 10.41
N GLU A 215 4.64 7.21 10.84
CA GLU A 215 4.31 7.43 12.25
C GLU A 215 2.99 6.73 12.61
N ILE A 216 2.99 5.85 13.62
CA ILE A 216 1.80 5.13 14.09
C ILE A 216 1.49 5.47 15.54
N HIS A 217 0.33 6.08 15.74
CA HIS A 217 0.00 6.72 17.03
C HIS A 217 -0.81 5.84 18.00
N LYS A 218 -1.73 5.01 17.51
CA LYS A 218 -2.68 4.28 18.36
C LYS A 218 -2.55 2.77 18.25
N SER A 219 -2.45 2.20 17.06
CA SER A 219 -2.27 0.75 16.94
C SER A 219 -1.59 0.30 15.66
N LEU A 220 -0.67 -0.65 15.79
CA LEU A 220 -0.11 -1.44 14.69
C LEU A 220 -0.50 -2.91 14.91
N SER A 221 -1.13 -3.54 13.92
CA SER A 221 -1.41 -4.97 13.94
C SER A 221 -0.98 -5.59 12.62
N ILE A 222 0.03 -6.44 12.63
CA ILE A 222 0.49 -7.18 11.44
C ILE A 222 0.42 -8.68 11.76
N ASP A 223 -0.33 -9.42 10.94
CA ASP A 223 -0.46 -10.88 11.01
C ASP A 223 0.02 -11.53 9.71
N LEU A 224 1.26 -12.00 9.71
CA LEU A 224 1.96 -12.69 8.61
C LEU A 224 2.19 -14.18 8.93
N ARG A 225 1.20 -14.87 9.53
CA ARG A 225 1.32 -16.29 9.89
C ARG A 225 2.08 -17.08 8.81
N LYS A 226 3.16 -17.75 9.24
CA LYS A 226 4.11 -18.45 8.36
C LYS A 226 3.37 -19.32 7.34
N THR A 227 3.66 -19.07 6.07
CA THR A 227 3.22 -19.86 4.91
C THR A 227 4.41 -20.66 4.38
N LYS A 228 4.29 -21.23 3.17
CA LYS A 228 5.42 -21.83 2.44
C LYS A 228 6.19 -20.81 1.59
N VAL A 229 5.70 -19.58 1.52
CA VAL A 229 6.32 -18.47 0.79
C VAL A 229 7.52 -18.01 1.62
N MET A 230 8.68 -17.95 0.99
CA MET A 230 9.91 -17.36 1.52
C MET A 230 9.85 -15.85 1.32
N ASP A 231 10.66 -15.09 2.05
CA ASP A 231 10.71 -13.62 1.95
C ASP A 231 9.39 -12.98 2.40
N ARG A 232 9.21 -12.91 3.73
CA ARG A 232 7.91 -12.57 4.29
C ARG A 232 8.01 -11.94 5.66
N ASP A 233 8.43 -10.70 5.65
CA ASP A 233 8.81 -9.92 6.79
C ASP A 233 7.74 -8.94 7.26
N LEU A 234 7.69 -8.76 8.58
CA LEU A 234 6.84 -7.77 9.22
C LEU A 234 7.22 -6.36 8.76
N PHE A 235 8.50 -6.17 8.48
CA PHE A 235 9.12 -4.92 8.07
C PHE A 235 10.26 -5.25 7.09
N ASP A 236 10.11 -4.82 5.84
CA ASP A 236 11.18 -4.81 4.85
C ASP A 236 11.49 -3.37 4.44
N PHE A 237 12.76 -2.97 4.60
CA PHE A 237 13.17 -1.57 4.61
C PHE A 237 14.35 -1.33 3.68
N GLU A 238 14.13 -0.51 2.66
CA GLU A 238 15.16 -0.06 1.72
C GLU A 238 15.61 1.37 2.03
N THR A 239 16.84 1.73 1.62
CA THR A 239 17.47 3.01 1.98
C THR A 239 18.06 3.82 0.81
N ASP A 240 17.56 3.60 -0.41
CA ASP A 240 18.05 4.20 -1.66
C ASP A 240 18.40 5.69 -1.59
N ASP A 241 17.48 6.51 -1.08
CA ASP A 241 17.57 7.97 -0.98
C ASP A 241 17.75 8.45 0.49
N GLY A 242 17.93 7.52 1.42
CA GLY A 242 18.08 7.75 2.86
C GLY A 242 17.33 6.74 3.72
N GLY A 243 17.47 6.88 5.04
CA GLY A 243 16.93 5.90 5.99
C GLY A 243 15.40 5.73 6.00
N SER A 244 14.98 4.54 6.39
CA SER A 244 13.57 4.13 6.54
C SER A 244 13.20 3.93 8.01
N PHE A 245 12.01 4.41 8.38
CA PHE A 245 11.59 4.53 9.77
C PHE A 245 10.10 4.21 9.97
N VAL A 246 9.81 3.32 10.91
CA VAL A 246 8.48 3.16 11.51
C VAL A 246 8.53 3.58 12.97
N GLU A 247 7.90 4.73 13.26
CA GLU A 247 7.82 5.31 14.60
C GLU A 247 6.54 4.85 15.31
N LEU A 248 6.68 4.09 16.39
CA LEU A 248 5.57 3.63 17.23
C LEU A 248 5.48 4.47 18.49
N TYR A 249 4.43 5.28 18.61
CA TYR A 249 4.32 6.22 19.73
C TYR A 249 4.01 5.52 21.07
N ARG A 250 4.36 6.19 22.16
CA ARG A 250 3.98 5.79 23.51
C ARG A 250 2.47 5.52 23.60
N ARG A 251 2.07 4.43 24.25
CA ARG A 251 0.69 3.91 24.34
C ARG A 251 0.11 3.33 23.05
N CYS A 252 0.89 3.21 21.98
CA CYS A 252 0.49 2.45 20.80
C CYS A 252 0.28 0.97 21.20
N TRP A 253 -0.81 0.39 20.72
CA TRP A 253 -1.11 -1.03 20.89
C TRP A 253 -0.51 -1.80 19.71
N VAL A 254 0.46 -2.67 19.98
CA VAL A 254 1.22 -3.37 18.95
C VAL A 254 0.92 -4.86 19.02
N ARG A 255 0.57 -5.44 17.87
CA ARG A 255 0.44 -6.88 17.67
C ARG A 255 1.19 -7.29 16.42
N LEU A 256 2.25 -8.06 16.61
CA LEU A 256 3.11 -8.56 15.56
C LEU A 256 3.14 -10.08 15.64
N ASN A 257 3.02 -10.73 14.49
CA ASN A 257 2.98 -12.18 14.37
C ASN A 257 3.50 -12.57 12.99
N GLY A 258 4.79 -12.88 12.87
CA GLY A 258 5.46 -13.09 11.58
C GLY A 258 6.96 -13.31 11.74
N VAL A 259 7.73 -13.07 10.68
CA VAL A 259 9.20 -12.92 10.70
C VAL A 259 9.51 -11.42 10.76
N PHE A 260 10.56 -10.97 11.45
CA PHE A 260 10.66 -9.54 11.78
C PHE A 260 11.10 -8.63 10.62
N GLY A 261 11.85 -9.12 9.65
CA GLY A 261 12.78 -8.32 8.86
C GLY A 261 14.21 -8.74 9.14
N ASP A 262 14.98 -9.02 8.10
CA ASP A 262 16.44 -8.88 8.14
C ASP A 262 16.82 -7.40 7.94
N GLN A 263 18.09 -7.07 8.23
CA GLN A 263 18.67 -5.72 8.05
C GLN A 263 17.94 -4.53 8.74
N VAL A 264 16.91 -4.80 9.54
CA VAL A 264 16.16 -3.80 10.33
C VAL A 264 16.59 -3.78 11.79
N VAL A 265 16.58 -2.60 12.39
CA VAL A 265 16.89 -2.40 13.81
C VAL A 265 15.63 -2.05 14.59
N LEU A 266 15.38 -2.80 15.67
CA LEU A 266 14.37 -2.45 16.67
C LEU A 266 15.01 -1.73 17.87
N SER A 267 14.67 -0.45 18.05
CA SER A 267 14.92 0.31 19.27
C SER A 267 13.65 0.37 20.12
N SER A 268 13.56 -0.50 21.13
CA SER A 268 12.43 -0.55 22.06
C SER A 268 12.87 -1.08 23.43
N LYS A 269 12.26 -0.54 24.50
CA LYS A 269 12.38 -1.09 25.86
C LYS A 269 11.29 -2.11 26.19
N ASP A 270 10.19 -2.08 25.44
CA ASP A 270 8.98 -2.85 25.74
C ASP A 270 8.88 -4.12 24.89
N MET A 271 9.40 -4.08 23.66
CA MET A 271 9.35 -5.19 22.71
C MET A 271 10.62 -6.05 22.81
N PRO A 272 10.51 -7.39 22.70
CA PRO A 272 11.67 -8.28 22.70
C PRO A 272 12.58 -7.97 21.50
N LYS A 273 13.89 -8.21 21.65
CA LYS A 273 14.82 -8.04 20.53
C LYS A 273 14.53 -9.09 19.46
N PRO A 274 14.31 -8.70 18.19
CA PRO A 274 14.22 -9.63 17.09
C PRO A 274 15.61 -10.24 16.79
N VAL A 275 15.59 -11.33 16.03
CA VAL A 275 16.79 -11.81 15.33
C VAL A 275 16.70 -11.24 13.93
N THR A 276 17.75 -10.58 13.45
CA THR A 276 17.74 -9.75 12.22
C THR A 276 19.02 -9.98 11.42
N ARG A 277 19.47 -11.23 11.36
CA ARG A 277 20.64 -11.63 10.55
C ARG A 277 20.13 -12.07 9.18
N ASP A 278 20.99 -12.01 8.17
CA ASP A 278 20.69 -12.43 6.80
C ASP A 278 19.96 -13.79 6.76
N ASP A 279 18.93 -13.88 5.92
CA ASP A 279 18.02 -15.02 5.78
C ASP A 279 17.28 -15.40 7.09
N ASN A 280 16.98 -14.42 7.95
CA ASN A 280 16.32 -14.70 9.22
C ASN A 280 14.88 -15.18 9.00
N GLU A 281 14.68 -16.49 9.08
CA GLU A 281 13.35 -17.11 9.06
C GLU A 281 12.73 -17.30 10.45
N ARG A 282 13.30 -16.66 11.49
CA ARG A 282 12.85 -16.87 12.87
C ARG A 282 11.59 -16.08 13.15
N PHE A 283 10.61 -16.84 13.61
CA PHE A 283 9.36 -16.31 14.08
C PHE A 283 9.55 -15.30 15.22
N TYR A 284 8.91 -14.15 15.06
CA TYR A 284 8.81 -13.06 16.00
C TYR A 284 7.35 -12.80 16.36
N SER A 285 7.09 -12.57 17.65
CA SER A 285 5.77 -12.15 18.10
C SER A 285 5.84 -11.17 19.26
N PHE A 286 4.90 -10.23 19.25
CA PHE A 286 4.66 -9.30 20.35
C PHE A 286 3.18 -8.96 20.38
N SER A 287 2.60 -8.82 21.58
CA SER A 287 1.24 -8.34 21.75
C SER A 287 1.16 -7.55 23.05
N GLY A 288 1.03 -6.24 22.95
CA GLY A 288 0.97 -5.38 24.14
C GLY A 288 0.88 -3.90 23.80
N GLN A 289 0.61 -3.11 24.83
CA GLN A 289 0.67 -1.65 24.74
C GLN A 289 2.05 -1.16 25.14
N LEU A 290 2.66 -0.31 24.31
CA LEU A 290 3.97 0.26 24.60
C LEU A 290 3.92 1.26 25.78
N LYS A 291 4.85 1.14 26.72
CA LYS A 291 5.03 2.07 27.85
C LYS A 291 5.89 3.26 27.46
N SER A 292 6.80 3.06 26.51
CA SER A 292 7.69 4.04 25.86
C SER A 292 7.47 4.05 24.34
N ALA A 293 8.00 5.04 23.62
CA ALA A 293 8.00 4.96 22.16
C ALA A 293 8.99 3.87 21.69
N ALA A 294 8.73 3.30 20.52
CA ALA A 294 9.62 2.36 19.84
C ALA A 294 9.89 2.84 18.42
N LEU A 295 11.02 2.44 17.86
CA LEU A 295 11.43 2.75 16.50
C LEU A 295 11.90 1.46 15.83
N VAL A 296 11.37 1.17 14.65
CA VAL A 296 11.96 0.23 13.70
C VAL A 296 12.63 1.06 12.61
N TYR A 297 13.87 0.75 12.24
CA TYR A 297 14.60 1.55 11.26
C TYR A 297 15.69 0.79 10.52
N SER A 298 16.00 1.27 9.32
CA SER A 298 17.24 1.06 8.58
C SER A 298 17.80 2.44 8.18
N ILE A 299 19.12 2.63 8.18
CA ILE A 299 19.74 3.96 7.94
C ILE A 299 20.69 4.01 6.75
N ASP A 300 21.36 2.91 6.43
CA ASP A 300 22.33 2.80 5.35
C ASP A 300 22.11 1.43 4.68
N GLU A 301 22.35 1.33 3.35
CA GLU A 301 22.50 0.04 2.67
C GLU A 301 23.77 -0.61 3.23
N ASP A 302 23.69 -1.86 3.71
CA ASP A 302 24.87 -2.59 4.21
C ASP A 302 25.96 -2.76 3.14
#